data_AF-A0A7W0LCE6-F1
#
_entry.id   AF-A0A7W0LCE6-F1
#
_cell.length_a   1.000
_cell.length_b   1.000
_cell.length_c   1.000
_cell.angle_alpha   90.00
_cell.angle_beta   90.00
_cell.angle_gamma   90.00
#
_symmetry.space_group_name_H-M   'P 1'
#
loop_
_entity.id
_entity.type
_entity.pdbx_description
1 polymer ?
#
loop_
_entity_poly.entity_id
_entity_poly.type
_entity_poly.pdbx_seq_one_letter_code
_entity_poly.pdbx_strand_id
1 'polypeptide(L)' 'MTALLEQHLPSGSFEPVQAADGMPTIYVPREQLVDTLRALRDTPELRYAFLADITAVDY' A
#
# COMPACT_ATOMS: atom_id res chain seq x y z
N MET A 1 -9.57 2.39 0.66
CA MET A 1 -8.37 1.52 0.58
C MET A 1 -7.62 1.50 1.89
N THR A 2 -7.05 2.61 2.36
CA THR A 2 -6.32 2.70 3.64
C THR A 2 -7.11 2.17 4.84
N ALA A 3 -8.38 2.55 4.98
CA ALA A 3 -9.25 2.04 6.04
C ALA A 3 -9.46 0.50 6.05
N LEU A 4 -9.26 -0.18 4.91
CA LEU A 4 -9.27 -1.65 4.86
C LEU A 4 -7.90 -2.22 5.25
N LEU A 5 -6.80 -1.58 4.83
CA LEU A 5 -5.45 -1.98 5.20
C LEU A 5 -5.21 -1.86 6.71
N GLU A 6 -5.74 -0.81 7.35
CA GLU A 6 -5.66 -0.58 8.80
C GLU A 6 -6.38 -1.65 9.64
N GLN A 7 -7.26 -2.46 9.04
CA GLN A 7 -7.89 -3.59 9.72
C GLN A 7 -6.96 -4.81 9.80
N HIS A 8 -5.94 -4.86 8.94
CA HIS A 8 -5.01 -5.98 8.84
C HIS A 8 -3.59 -5.65 9.30
N LEU A 9 -3.28 -4.37 9.48
CA LEU A 9 -1.95 -3.86 9.82
C LEU A 9 -2.05 -2.83 10.95
N PRO A 10 -0.98 -2.64 11.75
CA PRO A 10 -1.00 -1.73 12.90
C PRO A 10 -1.50 -0.32 12.53
N SER A 11 -2.23 0.35 13.43
CA SER A 11 -2.66 1.73 13.20
C SER A 11 -1.45 2.66 13.00
N GLY A 12 -1.54 3.58 12.04
CA GLY A 12 -0.42 4.48 11.68
C GLY A 12 0.60 3.88 10.70
N SER A 13 0.32 2.68 10.16
CA SER A 13 1.17 2.04 9.14
C SER A 13 1.14 2.73 7.77
N PHE A 14 0.20 3.65 7.55
CA PHE A 14 0.00 4.28 6.25
C PHE A 14 -0.16 5.78 6.37
N GLU A 15 0.51 6.50 5.48
CA GLU A 15 0.23 7.90 5.21
C GLU A 15 -0.36 8.02 3.80
N PRO A 16 -1.61 8.47 3.63
CA PRO A 16 -2.17 8.73 2.32
C PRO A 16 -1.50 9.95 1.69
N VAL A 17 -1.15 9.83 0.42
CA VAL A 17 -0.47 10.88 -0.35
C VAL A 17 -1.33 11.27 -1.53
N GLN A 18 -1.49 12.57 -1.74
CA GLN A 18 -2.07 13.07 -2.97
C GLN A 18 -1.03 13.02 -4.08
N ALA A 19 -1.09 12.00 -4.94
CA ALA A 19 -0.22 11.89 -6.09
C ALA A 19 -0.62 12.88 -7.20
N ALA A 20 0.37 13.33 -7.97
CA ALA A 20 0.18 14.32 -9.04
C ALA A 20 -0.68 13.80 -10.20
N ASP A 21 -0.69 12.48 -10.41
CA ASP A 21 -1.49 11.79 -11.42
C ASP A 21 -2.92 11.48 -10.95
N GLY A 22 -3.28 11.84 -9.71
CA GLY A 22 -4.58 11.56 -9.11
C GLY A 22 -4.76 10.10 -8.66
N MET A 23 -3.72 9.27 -8.74
CA MET A 23 -3.79 7.87 -8.34
C MET A 23 -3.65 7.71 -6.81
N PRO A 24 -4.37 6.78 -6.17
CA PRO A 24 -4.20 6.50 -4.75
C PRO A 24 -2.77 6.05 -4.44
N THR A 25 -2.07 6.82 -3.61
CA THR A 25 -0.71 6.51 -3.17
C THR A 25 -0.66 6.47 -1.65
N ILE A 26 0.09 5.52 -1.11
CA ILE A 26 0.36 5.40 0.32
C ILE A 26 1.86 5.30 0.56
N TYR A 27 2.37 5.99 1.57
CA TYR A 27 3.68 5.66 2.12
C TYR A 27 3.54 4.55 3.14
N VAL A 28 4.54 3.68 3.16
CA VAL A 28 4.66 2.54 4.09
C VAL A 28 6.05 2.49 4.68
N PRO A 29 6.20 2.20 5.98
CA PRO A 29 7.48 1.87 6.58
C PRO A 29 8.13 0.67 5.86
N ARG A 30 9.43 0.73 5.68
CA ARG A 30 10.20 -0.30 4.96
C ARG A 30 9.98 -1.69 5.55
N GLU A 31 9.92 -1.77 6.87
CA GLU A 31 9.78 -3.00 7.65
C GLU A 31 8.40 -3.66 7.44
N GLN A 32 7.41 -2.89 6.97
CA GLN A 32 6.02 -3.33 6.79
C GLN A 32 5.65 -3.57 5.32
N LEU A 33 6.59 -3.38 4.39
CA LEU A 33 6.34 -3.49 2.96
C LEU A 33 5.73 -4.86 2.59
N VAL A 34 6.34 -5.94 3.07
CA VAL A 34 5.90 -7.30 2.71
C VAL A 34 4.50 -7.60 3.24
N ASP A 35 4.21 -7.21 4.48
CA ASP A 35 2.90 -7.47 5.08
C ASP A 35 1.82 -6.59 4.45
N THR A 36 2.15 -5.37 4.04
CA THR A 36 1.26 -4.52 3.22
C THR A 36 0.93 -5.17 1.88
N LEU A 37 1.93 -5.66 1.16
CA LEU A 37 1.72 -6.32 -0.14
C LEU A 37 0.88 -7.60 0.01
N ARG A 38 1.07 -8.35 1.12
CA ARG A 38 0.20 -9.50 1.44
C ARG A 38 -1.24 -9.08 1.69
N ALA A 39 -1.48 -8.04 2.49
CA ALA A 39 -2.84 -7.53 2.71
C ALA A 39 -3.50 -7.05 1.41
N LEU A 40 -2.79 -6.28 0.58
CA LEU A 40 -3.28 -5.84 -0.72
C LEU A 40 -3.68 -7.02 -1.63
N ARG A 41 -2.89 -8.10 -1.63
CA ARG A 41 -3.15 -9.30 -2.43
C ARG A 41 -4.27 -10.18 -1.87
N ASP A 42 -4.24 -10.44 -0.57
CA ASP A 42 -5.01 -11.51 0.09
C ASP A 42 -6.35 -11.02 0.68
N THR A 43 -6.49 -9.71 0.96
CA THR A 43 -7.77 -9.15 1.44
C THR A 43 -8.84 -9.26 0.35
N PRO A 44 -9.97 -9.95 0.60
CA PRO A 44 -10.99 -10.24 -0.42
C PRO A 44 -11.59 -9.00 -1.09
N GLU A 45 -11.60 -7.85 -0.43
CA GLU A 45 -12.12 -6.58 -0.96
C GLU A 45 -11.11 -5.83 -1.84
N LEU A 46 -9.82 -6.19 -1.78
CA LEU A 46 -8.73 -5.50 -2.47
C LEU A 46 -8.20 -6.31 -3.66
N ARG A 47 -7.76 -7.56 -3.42
CA ARG A 47 -7.33 -8.54 -4.44
C ARG A 47 -6.36 -7.98 -5.50
N TYR A 48 -5.37 -7.19 -5.11
CA TYR A 48 -4.30 -6.74 -6.00
C TYR A 48 -3.36 -7.91 -6.35
N ALA A 49 -3.78 -8.76 -7.29
CA ALA A 49 -3.09 -9.98 -7.67
C ALA A 49 -2.05 -9.80 -8.79
N PHE A 50 -1.96 -8.61 -9.37
CA PHE A 50 -1.00 -8.26 -10.43
C PHE A 50 -0.08 -7.13 -9.98
N LEU A 51 1.22 -7.39 -9.99
CA LEU A 51 2.26 -6.39 -9.79
C LEU A 51 2.62 -5.78 -11.15
N ALA A 52 2.18 -4.54 -11.40
CA ALA A 52 2.39 -3.88 -12.68
C ALA A 52 3.85 -3.45 -12.90
N ASP A 53 4.50 -2.88 -11.88
CA ASP A 53 5.87 -2.37 -11.96
C ASP A 53 6.51 -2.20 -10.56
N ILE A 54 7.84 -2.13 -10.49
CA ILE A 54 8.62 -1.71 -9.32
C ILE A 54 9.76 -0.81 -9.80
N THR A 55 9.75 0.44 -9.34
CA THR A 55 10.77 1.44 -9.69
C THR A 55 11.38 2.08 -8.45
N ALA A 56 12.65 2.48 -8.55
CA ALA A 56 13.33 3.30 -7.55
C ALA A 56 13.47 4.74 -8.05
N VAL A 57 13.43 5.70 -7.13
CA VAL A 57 13.75 7.12 -7.37
C VAL A 57 14.91 7.49 -6.46
N ASP A 58 15.93 8.14 -7.04
CA ASP A 58 17.04 8.75 -6.31
C ASP A 58 16.79 10.27 -6.24
N TYR A 59 16.85 10.85 -5.04
CA TYR A 59 16.45 12.23 -4.76
C TYR A 59 17.65 13.09 -4.36
#